data_AF-A0A0F5Q2X8-F1
#
_entry.id   AF-A0A0F5Q2X8-F1
#
_cell.length_a   1.000
_cell.length_b   1.000
_cell.length_c   1.000
_cell.angle_alpha   90.00
_cell.angle_beta   90.00
_cell.angle_gamma   90.00
#
_symmetry.space_group_name_H-M   'P 1'
#
loop_
_entity.id
_entity.type
_entity.pdbx_description
1 polymer ?
#
loop_
_entity_poly.entity_id
_entity_poly.type
_entity_poly.pdbx_seq_one_letter_code
_entity_poly.pdbx_strand_id
1 'polypeptide(L)'
;MVLPNGTRNFTIEVKYYLSCYRAWEDADRAIQTLRGQKISYTDWRVQWAGICAIMKSSVHVMLVDAKRCFSTELRDSLKARFRLLGEHKSSYPIFWQFIDRERHNILKEYQFSAYAEAIADPDNDGKDLPTLFSSMMAERELRLKGGLYDGRLALDVADEASQWLKDYLEETVRLGGFMPDERIQSDGFLWHRVPKADLAATAPWWAAPDDALGDAGPETHEHPVKPPQPE
;
A
#
# COMPACT_ATOMS: atom_id res chain seq x y z
N MET A 1 7.62 12.35 15.38
CA MET A 1 7.51 13.33 16.47
C MET A 1 7.49 12.53 17.78
N VAL A 2 8.45 12.79 18.67
CA VAL A 2 8.39 12.31 20.06
C VAL A 2 7.52 13.32 20.81
N LEU A 3 6.54 12.86 21.58
CA LEU A 3 5.68 13.77 22.35
C LEU A 3 6.58 14.56 23.33
N PRO A 4 6.49 15.90 23.39
CA PRO A 4 7.29 16.68 24.34
C PRO A 4 7.02 16.20 25.77
N ASN A 5 8.07 16.05 26.59
CA ASN A 5 8.02 15.54 27.98
C ASN A 5 7.31 16.48 29.00
N GLY A 6 6.26 17.18 28.59
CA GLY A 6 5.40 18.04 29.42
C GLY A 6 4.00 18.14 28.84
N THR A 7 3.50 17.03 28.30
CA THR A 7 2.36 16.89 27.38
C THR A 7 1.11 17.64 27.84
N ARG A 8 0.68 18.60 27.02
CA ARG A 8 -0.74 18.95 26.93
C ARG A 8 -1.48 17.67 26.51
N ASN A 9 -2.36 17.17 27.36
CA ASN A 9 -3.28 16.11 26.96
C ASN A 9 -4.12 16.61 25.79
N PHE A 10 -3.92 16.01 24.61
CA PHE A 10 -4.71 16.29 23.43
C PHE A 10 -5.46 15.04 23.00
N THR A 11 -6.59 15.26 22.34
CA THR A 11 -7.47 14.20 21.85
C THR A 11 -7.48 14.23 20.33
N ILE A 12 -6.92 13.20 19.71
CA ILE A 12 -6.93 13.00 18.25
C ILE A 12 -7.36 11.55 17.94
N GLU A 13 -7.64 11.28 16.68
CA GLU A 13 -7.96 9.92 16.23
C GLU A 13 -6.72 9.02 16.33
N VAL A 14 -6.91 7.75 16.70
CA VAL A 14 -5.84 6.75 16.90
C VAL A 14 -4.84 6.76 15.74
N LYS A 15 -5.34 6.71 14.51
CA LYS A 15 -4.52 6.60 13.30
C LYS A 15 -3.49 7.73 13.19
N TYR A 16 -3.85 8.93 13.67
CA TYR A 16 -2.97 10.10 13.62
C TYR A 16 -1.86 10.09 14.66
N TYR A 17 -1.84 9.17 15.63
CA TYR A 17 -0.65 8.96 16.46
C TYR A 17 0.49 8.29 15.68
N LEU A 18 0.17 7.48 14.67
CA LEU A 18 1.14 6.72 13.88
C LEU A 18 1.78 7.57 12.78
N SER A 19 3.08 7.44 12.63
CA SER A 19 3.84 8.13 11.57
C SER A 19 3.57 7.52 10.20
N CYS A 20 3.31 6.21 10.13
CA CYS A 20 2.92 5.54 8.89
C CYS A 20 1.66 6.16 8.28
N TYR A 21 0.63 6.38 9.09
CA TYR A 21 -0.62 6.96 8.61
C TYR A 21 -0.44 8.41 8.15
N ARG A 22 0.29 9.23 8.91
CA ARG A 22 0.59 10.61 8.49
C ARG A 22 1.39 10.67 7.18
N ALA A 23 2.37 9.78 7.01
CA ALA A 23 3.11 9.68 5.75
C ALA A 23 2.18 9.28 4.59
N TRP A 24 1.26 8.33 4.81
CA TRP A 24 0.24 8.03 3.81
C TRP A 24 -0.61 9.25 3.45
N GLU A 25 -1.11 10.00 4.44
CA GLU A 25 -1.93 11.20 4.24
C GLU A 25 -1.17 12.30 3.46
N ASP A 26 0.13 12.46 3.72
CA ASP A 26 1.00 13.38 2.97
C ASP A 26 1.11 12.97 1.49
N ALA A 27 1.26 11.66 1.21
CA ALA A 27 1.28 11.14 -0.17
C ALA A 27 -0.07 11.32 -0.87
N ASP A 28 -1.18 11.02 -0.18
CA ASP A 28 -2.53 11.18 -0.70
C ASP A 28 -2.81 12.63 -1.08
N ARG A 29 -2.50 13.58 -0.19
CA ARG A 29 -2.64 15.01 -0.46
C ARG A 29 -1.77 15.45 -1.64
N ALA A 30 -0.56 14.92 -1.77
CA ALA A 30 0.31 15.21 -2.91
C ALA A 30 -0.29 14.68 -4.23
N ILE A 31 -0.90 13.49 -4.24
CA ILE A 31 -1.62 12.96 -5.41
C ILE A 31 -2.78 13.88 -5.81
N GLN A 32 -3.62 14.29 -4.86
CA GLN A 32 -4.75 15.19 -5.14
C GLN A 32 -4.30 16.56 -5.63
N THR A 33 -3.22 17.09 -5.05
CA THR A 33 -2.61 18.35 -5.49
C THR A 33 -2.10 18.23 -6.92
N LEU A 34 -1.39 17.16 -7.23
CA LEU A 34 -0.84 16.89 -8.57
C LEU A 34 -1.93 16.73 -9.63
N ARG A 35 -3.08 16.13 -9.27
CA ARG A 35 -4.25 15.99 -10.15
C ARG A 35 -4.91 17.33 -10.47
N GLY A 36 -4.95 18.25 -9.52
CA GLY A 36 -5.61 19.55 -9.67
C GLY A 36 -4.74 20.66 -10.29
N GLN A 37 -3.44 20.43 -10.48
CA GLN A 37 -2.52 21.46 -10.95
C GLN A 37 -2.05 21.22 -12.38
N LYS A 38 -1.98 22.30 -13.16
CA LYS A 38 -1.24 22.33 -14.42
C LYS A 38 0.22 22.70 -14.12
N ILE A 39 1.12 21.73 -14.21
CA ILE A 39 2.55 21.93 -13.95
C ILE A 39 3.39 21.42 -15.13
N SER A 40 4.66 21.79 -15.17
CA SER A 40 5.58 21.27 -16.19
C SER A 40 5.83 19.76 -15.97
N TYR A 41 6.23 19.05 -17.02
CA TYR A 41 6.61 17.63 -16.88
C TYR A 41 7.78 17.43 -15.88
N THR A 42 8.71 18.38 -15.83
CA THR A 42 9.82 18.34 -14.86
C THR A 42 9.31 18.43 -13.42
N ASP A 43 8.41 19.37 -13.13
CA ASP A 43 7.81 19.50 -11.79
C ASP A 43 6.98 18.27 -11.45
N TRP A 44 6.26 17.73 -12.44
CA TRP A 44 5.48 16.50 -12.28
C TRP A 44 6.37 15.33 -11.87
N ARG A 45 7.52 15.13 -12.53
CA ARG A 45 8.48 14.07 -12.16
C ARG A 45 9.00 14.24 -10.73
N VAL A 46 9.29 15.46 -10.32
CA VAL A 46 9.76 15.74 -8.94
C VAL A 46 8.66 15.39 -7.94
N GLN A 47 7.42 15.83 -8.17
CA GLN A 47 6.29 15.49 -7.30
C GLN A 47 6.01 13.98 -7.28
N TRP A 48 6.05 13.32 -8.44
CA TRP A 48 5.85 11.87 -8.56
C TRP A 48 6.89 11.06 -7.79
N ALA A 49 8.17 11.46 -7.87
CA ALA A 49 9.23 10.87 -7.07
C ALA A 49 8.97 11.02 -5.57
N GLY A 50 8.51 12.20 -5.14
CA GLY A 50 8.08 12.46 -3.76
C GLY A 50 6.94 11.53 -3.33
N ILE A 51 5.87 11.45 -4.12
CA ILE A 51 4.71 10.58 -3.88
C ILE A 51 5.14 9.13 -3.70
N CYS A 52 5.91 8.57 -4.64
CA CYS A 52 6.38 7.18 -4.58
C CYS A 52 7.29 6.93 -3.36
N ALA A 53 8.16 7.89 -3.04
CA ALA A 53 9.04 7.80 -1.87
C ALA A 53 8.26 7.84 -0.55
N ILE A 54 7.24 8.70 -0.44
CA ILE A 54 6.41 8.84 0.76
C ILE A 54 5.50 7.62 0.93
N MET A 55 4.85 7.13 -0.14
CA MET A 55 4.07 5.87 -0.11
C MET A 55 4.93 4.69 0.35
N LYS A 56 6.16 4.57 -0.15
CA LYS A 56 7.08 3.53 0.33
C LYS A 56 7.45 3.74 1.79
N SER A 57 7.66 4.99 2.19
CA SER A 57 8.02 5.35 3.56
C SER A 57 6.91 5.01 4.54
N SER A 58 5.62 5.20 4.21
CA SER A 58 4.49 4.89 5.10
C SER A 58 4.54 3.46 5.62
N VAL A 59 4.88 2.49 4.76
CA VAL A 59 5.07 1.09 5.14
C VAL A 59 6.34 0.89 5.98
N HIS A 60 7.47 1.48 5.57
CA HIS A 60 8.72 1.30 6.31
C HIS A 60 8.68 1.90 7.72
N VAL A 61 8.00 3.03 7.90
CA VAL A 61 7.88 3.66 9.21
C VAL A 61 6.94 2.90 10.16
N MET A 62 6.18 1.90 9.69
CA MET A 62 5.46 0.97 10.59
C MET A 62 6.41 0.33 11.61
N LEU A 63 7.63 -0.05 11.20
CA LEU A 63 8.63 -0.61 12.10
C LEU A 63 9.22 0.43 13.06
N VAL A 64 9.25 1.71 12.66
CA VAL A 64 9.64 2.81 13.53
C VAL A 64 8.57 3.04 14.58
N ASP A 65 7.31 3.07 14.16
CA ASP A 65 6.15 3.19 15.04
C ASP A 65 6.09 1.99 16.00
N ALA A 66 6.32 0.76 15.55
CA ALA A 66 6.37 -0.43 16.41
C ALA A 66 7.49 -0.38 17.48
N LYS A 67 8.52 0.44 17.29
CA LYS A 67 9.58 0.65 18.30
C LYS A 67 9.21 1.73 19.33
N ARG A 68 8.18 2.54 19.07
CA ARG A 68 7.71 3.57 19.99
C ARG A 68 6.83 2.94 21.07
N CYS A 69 6.63 3.67 22.18
CA CYS A 69 5.96 3.23 23.41
C CYS A 69 4.44 3.04 23.23
N PHE A 70 4.03 2.14 22.34
CA PHE A 70 2.65 1.72 22.18
C PHE A 70 2.36 0.44 22.97
N SER A 71 1.07 0.12 23.13
CA SER A 71 0.61 -1.19 23.61
C SER A 71 1.30 -2.33 22.87
N THR A 72 1.52 -3.45 23.56
CA THR A 72 2.20 -4.63 22.99
C THR A 72 1.45 -5.15 21.76
N GLU A 73 0.12 -5.12 21.80
CA GLU A 73 -0.81 -5.58 20.78
C GLU A 73 -0.60 -4.83 19.46
N LEU A 74 -0.67 -3.50 19.46
CA LEU A 74 -0.40 -2.66 18.29
C LEU A 74 1.03 -2.80 17.76
N ARG A 75 2.02 -2.92 18.66
CA ARG A 75 3.41 -3.16 18.25
C ARG A 75 3.54 -4.47 17.49
N ASP A 76 2.91 -5.52 17.99
CA ASP A 76 3.00 -6.85 17.42
C ASP A 76 2.21 -6.94 16.11
N SER A 77 1.05 -6.25 16.01
CA SER A 77 0.29 -6.14 14.76
C SER A 77 1.09 -5.42 13.67
N LEU A 78 1.74 -4.29 13.98
CA LEU A 78 2.60 -3.56 13.03
C LEU A 78 3.75 -4.43 12.52
N LYS A 79 4.44 -5.17 13.41
CA LYS A 79 5.52 -6.08 13.02
C LYS A 79 5.03 -7.27 12.22
N ALA A 80 3.90 -7.86 12.61
CA ALA A 80 3.31 -9.00 11.91
C ALA A 80 2.90 -8.60 10.49
N ARG A 81 2.19 -7.47 10.33
CA ARG A 81 1.78 -6.96 9.03
C ARG A 81 2.96 -6.56 8.16
N PHE A 82 4.02 -5.96 8.71
CA PHE A 82 5.22 -5.69 7.93
C PHE A 82 5.87 -6.99 7.40
N ARG A 83 5.93 -8.05 8.22
CA ARG A 83 6.46 -9.37 7.80
C ARG A 83 5.59 -10.03 6.74
N LEU A 84 4.28 -10.07 6.97
CA LEU A 84 3.28 -10.63 6.05
C LEU A 84 3.43 -10.04 4.64
N LEU A 85 3.60 -8.72 4.54
CA LEU A 85 3.82 -8.02 3.27
C LEU A 85 5.08 -8.53 2.53
N GLY A 86 6.14 -8.86 3.27
CA GLY A 86 7.40 -9.41 2.76
C GLY A 86 7.31 -10.87 2.35
N GLU A 87 6.58 -11.68 3.10
CA GLU A 87 6.42 -13.12 2.90
C GLU A 87 5.47 -13.43 1.73
N HIS A 88 4.40 -12.64 1.58
CA HIS A 88 3.34 -12.89 0.59
C HIS A 88 3.35 -11.86 -0.56
N LYS A 89 4.51 -11.65 -1.20
CA LYS A 89 4.65 -10.59 -2.21
C LYS A 89 3.65 -10.67 -3.36
N SER A 90 3.34 -11.87 -3.82
CA SER A 90 2.37 -12.11 -4.90
C SER A 90 0.94 -11.70 -4.52
N SER A 91 0.60 -11.70 -3.22
CA SER A 91 -0.70 -11.29 -2.71
C SER A 91 -0.86 -9.77 -2.60
N TYR A 92 0.23 -9.01 -2.74
CA TYR A 92 0.23 -7.55 -2.62
C TYR A 92 0.85 -6.88 -3.86
N PRO A 93 0.29 -7.11 -5.07
CA PRO A 93 0.89 -6.64 -6.32
C PRO A 93 0.99 -5.12 -6.41
N ILE A 94 0.02 -4.36 -5.88
CA ILE A 94 0.06 -2.89 -5.90
C ILE A 94 1.23 -2.33 -5.08
N PHE A 95 1.60 -3.00 -3.99
CA PHE A 95 2.78 -2.61 -3.23
C PHE A 95 4.07 -2.98 -3.97
N TRP A 96 4.22 -4.24 -4.38
CA TRP A 96 5.50 -4.72 -4.91
C TRP A 96 5.75 -4.32 -6.37
N GLN A 97 4.73 -4.37 -7.22
CA GLN A 97 4.86 -4.09 -8.65
C GLN A 97 4.64 -2.62 -9.00
N PHE A 98 4.06 -1.83 -8.11
CA PHE A 98 3.93 -0.39 -8.30
C PHE A 98 4.75 0.41 -7.28
N ILE A 99 4.35 0.48 -6.00
CA ILE A 99 5.01 1.35 -5.01
C ILE A 99 6.53 1.07 -4.89
N ASP A 100 6.90 -0.19 -4.65
CA ASP A 100 8.29 -0.60 -4.45
C ASP A 100 9.10 -0.47 -5.73
N ARG A 101 8.58 -0.99 -6.84
CA ARG A 101 9.22 -0.96 -8.16
C ARG A 101 9.44 0.48 -8.66
N GLU A 102 8.42 1.33 -8.61
CA GLU A 102 8.51 2.70 -9.11
C GLU A 102 9.50 3.52 -8.29
N ARG A 103 9.45 3.40 -6.96
CA ARG A 103 10.45 4.01 -6.07
C ARG A 103 11.85 3.49 -6.36
N HIS A 104 12.00 2.20 -6.64
CA HIS A 104 13.30 1.60 -7.00
C HIS A 104 13.83 2.20 -8.31
N ASN A 105 13.03 2.19 -9.37
CA ASN A 105 13.38 2.73 -10.69
C ASN A 105 13.81 4.20 -10.60
N ILE A 106 13.05 5.03 -9.89
CA ILE A 106 13.34 6.45 -9.74
C ILE A 106 14.65 6.69 -8.97
N LEU A 107 14.86 5.97 -7.86
CA LEU A 107 15.98 6.27 -6.96
C LEU A 107 17.27 5.51 -7.29
N LYS A 108 17.21 4.44 -8.08
CA LYS A 108 18.38 3.66 -8.50
C LYS A 108 18.78 3.93 -9.94
N GLU A 109 17.82 4.18 -10.81
CA GLU A 109 18.06 4.29 -12.25
C GLU A 109 17.61 5.65 -12.82
N TYR A 110 16.96 6.48 -12.02
CA TYR A 110 16.33 7.73 -12.45
C TYR A 110 15.36 7.57 -13.63
N GLN A 111 14.71 6.40 -13.68
CA GLN A 111 13.70 6.04 -14.68
C GLN A 111 12.30 6.21 -14.10
N PHE A 112 11.39 6.68 -14.94
CA PHE A 112 9.99 6.95 -14.60
C PHE A 112 9.14 6.06 -15.50
N SER A 113 8.24 5.26 -14.91
CA SER A 113 7.35 4.43 -15.73
C SER A 113 6.23 5.27 -16.34
N ALA A 114 5.92 6.42 -15.75
CA ALA A 114 4.93 7.37 -16.29
C ALA A 114 5.49 8.11 -17.51
N TYR A 115 4.79 8.02 -18.65
CA TYR A 115 5.14 8.69 -19.90
C TYR A 115 3.93 9.39 -20.50
N ALA A 116 4.18 10.49 -21.23
CA ALA A 116 3.15 11.12 -22.03
C ALA A 116 2.93 10.25 -23.26
N GLU A 117 1.75 9.66 -23.40
CA GLU A 117 1.38 9.05 -24.66
C GLU A 117 1.26 10.19 -25.67
N ALA A 118 2.16 10.20 -26.66
CA ALA A 118 1.97 11.05 -27.81
C ALA A 118 0.75 10.50 -28.53
N ILE A 119 -0.42 11.11 -28.32
CA ILE A 119 -1.57 10.90 -29.19
C ILE A 119 -1.08 11.29 -30.58
N ALA A 120 -0.74 10.28 -31.38
CA ALA A 120 -0.63 10.44 -32.81
C ALA A 120 -2.04 10.80 -33.25
N ASP A 121 -2.24 12.06 -33.64
CA ASP A 121 -3.47 12.47 -34.30
C ASP A 121 -3.59 11.62 -35.57
N PRO A 122 -4.63 10.78 -35.71
CA PRO A 122 -4.76 9.89 -36.87
C PRO A 122 -4.91 10.65 -38.20
N ASP A 123 -5.24 11.94 -38.16
CA ASP A 123 -5.32 12.82 -39.33
C ASP A 123 -4.01 13.59 -39.61
N ASN A 124 -3.03 13.56 -38.70
CA ASN A 124 -1.74 14.22 -38.91
C ASN A 124 -0.72 13.18 -39.41
N ASP A 125 -0.46 13.22 -40.71
CA ASP A 125 0.41 12.33 -41.49
C ASP A 125 1.87 12.35 -41.01
N GLY A 126 2.13 11.75 -39.83
CA GLY A 126 3.43 11.32 -39.31
C GLY A 126 4.55 12.36 -39.19
N LYS A 127 4.30 13.66 -39.42
CA LYS A 127 5.37 14.66 -39.56
C LYS A 127 5.64 15.50 -38.32
N ASP A 128 4.72 15.55 -37.37
CA ASP A 128 4.95 16.20 -36.09
C ASP A 128 5.36 15.16 -35.05
N LEU A 129 6.60 14.68 -35.17
CA LEU A 129 7.29 14.06 -34.04
C LEU A 129 7.17 15.04 -32.85
N PRO A 130 6.73 14.60 -31.67
CA PRO A 130 6.65 15.47 -30.51
C PRO A 130 8.04 16.02 -30.25
N THR A 131 8.23 17.31 -30.52
CA THR A 131 9.45 18.01 -30.13
C THR A 131 9.60 17.88 -28.62
N LEU A 132 10.83 17.73 -28.12
CA LEU A 132 11.15 17.77 -26.68
C LEU A 132 10.44 18.92 -25.95
N PHE A 133 10.15 20.02 -26.66
CA PHE A 133 9.38 21.17 -26.20
C PHE A 133 7.86 20.94 -26.07
N SER A 134 7.21 20.19 -26.98
CA SER A 134 5.79 19.83 -26.85
C SER A 134 5.54 18.85 -25.69
N SER A 135 6.58 18.15 -25.24
CA SER A 135 6.59 17.32 -24.02
C SER A 135 6.70 18.14 -22.72
N MET A 136 7.07 19.42 -22.77
CA MET A 136 7.25 20.24 -21.56
C MET A 136 5.95 20.71 -20.92
N MET A 137 4.87 20.84 -21.71
CA MET A 137 3.54 21.20 -21.19
C MET A 137 2.78 19.89 -20.90
N ALA A 138 2.77 19.48 -19.63
CA ALA A 138 2.06 18.29 -19.18
C ALA A 138 0.53 18.53 -19.11
N GLU A 139 -0.08 18.97 -20.21
CA GLU A 139 -1.53 18.90 -20.37
C GLU A 139 -2.00 17.47 -20.70
N ARG A 140 -1.07 16.51 -20.76
CA ARG A 140 -1.36 15.11 -21.12
C ARG A 140 -1.37 14.24 -19.88
N GLU A 141 -2.42 13.44 -19.77
CA GLU A 141 -2.52 12.36 -18.79
C GLU A 141 -1.38 11.36 -19.04
N LEU A 142 -0.52 11.15 -18.03
CA LEU A 142 0.62 10.24 -18.15
C LEU A 142 0.16 8.81 -17.88
N ARG A 143 0.64 7.85 -18.69
CA ARG A 143 0.38 6.41 -18.53
C ARG A 143 1.61 5.68 -18.02
N LEU A 144 1.42 4.62 -17.26
CA LEU A 144 2.51 3.75 -16.82
C LEU A 144 2.96 2.81 -17.94
N LYS A 145 4.27 2.56 -18.02
CA LYS A 145 4.90 1.59 -18.91
C LYS A 145 5.37 0.35 -18.15
N GLY A 146 4.99 -0.82 -18.63
CA GLY A 146 5.48 -2.13 -18.21
C GLY A 146 4.90 -2.69 -16.91
N GLY A 147 4.91 -4.01 -16.81
CA GLY A 147 4.35 -4.79 -15.69
C GLY A 147 2.82 -4.78 -15.62
N LEU A 148 2.26 -5.08 -14.45
CA LEU A 148 0.83 -5.32 -14.28
C LEU A 148 -0.06 -4.09 -14.56
N TYR A 149 0.49 -2.89 -14.47
CA TYR A 149 -0.25 -1.63 -14.61
C TYR A 149 0.02 -0.91 -15.93
N ASP A 150 0.59 -1.61 -16.91
CA ASP A 150 0.93 -1.05 -18.23
C ASP A 150 -0.29 -0.41 -18.91
N GLY A 151 -0.08 0.75 -19.53
CA GLY A 151 -1.10 1.54 -20.20
C GLY A 151 -2.11 2.24 -19.29
N ARG A 152 -2.12 2.00 -17.97
CA ARG A 152 -3.03 2.68 -17.04
C ARG A 152 -2.54 4.10 -16.73
N LEU A 153 -3.48 5.01 -16.43
CA LEU A 153 -3.16 6.36 -16.00
C LEU A 153 -2.36 6.34 -14.68
N ALA A 154 -1.24 7.04 -14.64
CA ALA A 154 -0.31 7.01 -13.51
C ALA A 154 -0.96 7.51 -12.22
N LEU A 155 -1.72 8.61 -12.29
CA LEU A 155 -2.41 9.16 -11.12
C LEU A 155 -3.54 8.27 -10.62
N ASP A 156 -4.19 7.48 -11.48
CA ASP A 156 -5.24 6.54 -11.06
C ASP A 156 -4.64 5.32 -10.36
N VAL A 157 -3.50 4.83 -10.85
CA VAL A 157 -2.77 3.74 -10.17
C VAL A 157 -2.19 4.22 -8.83
N ALA A 158 -1.72 5.47 -8.76
CA ALA A 158 -1.29 6.06 -7.49
C ALA A 158 -2.44 6.22 -6.50
N ASP A 159 -3.63 6.62 -6.95
CA ASP A 159 -4.83 6.72 -6.11
C ASP A 159 -5.26 5.33 -5.59
N GLU A 160 -5.28 4.31 -6.45
CA GLU A 160 -5.52 2.91 -6.05
C GLU A 160 -4.50 2.44 -5.00
N ALA A 161 -3.22 2.77 -5.21
CA ALA A 161 -2.15 2.43 -4.28
C ALA A 161 -2.27 3.19 -2.94
N SER A 162 -2.68 4.46 -2.98
CA SER A 162 -2.99 5.27 -1.79
C SER A 162 -4.14 4.63 -1.01
N GLN A 163 -5.24 4.32 -1.67
CA GLN A 163 -6.40 3.71 -1.02
C GLN A 163 -6.06 2.34 -0.42
N TRP A 164 -5.32 1.50 -1.15
CA TRP A 164 -4.83 0.23 -0.62
C TRP A 164 -3.95 0.42 0.62
N LEU A 165 -3.03 1.41 0.62
CA LEU A 165 -2.20 1.72 1.78
C LEU A 165 -3.02 2.14 2.98
N LYS A 166 -4.04 3.00 2.78
CA LYS A 166 -4.95 3.42 3.83
C LYS A 166 -5.61 2.21 4.49
N ASP A 167 -6.23 1.35 3.69
CA ASP A 167 -6.96 0.18 4.19
C ASP A 167 -6.01 -0.78 4.91
N TYR A 168 -4.81 -0.98 4.36
CA TYR A 168 -3.77 -1.81 4.97
C TYR A 168 -3.33 -1.30 6.35
N LEU A 169 -3.13 0.01 6.49
CA LEU A 169 -2.73 0.65 7.74
C LEU A 169 -3.87 0.63 8.77
N GLU A 170 -5.09 0.95 8.35
CA GLU A 170 -6.26 0.92 9.23
C GLU A 170 -6.59 -0.49 9.72
N GLU A 171 -6.52 -1.51 8.86
CA GLU A 171 -6.64 -2.91 9.26
C GLU A 171 -5.55 -3.27 10.29
N THR A 172 -4.31 -2.83 10.07
CA THR A 172 -3.21 -3.09 11.02
C THR A 172 -3.48 -2.50 12.41
N VAL A 173 -4.09 -1.31 12.47
CA VAL A 173 -4.51 -0.66 13.72
C VAL A 173 -5.65 -1.44 14.39
N ARG A 174 -6.67 -1.87 13.62
CA ARG A 174 -7.78 -2.71 14.12
C ARG A 174 -7.28 -4.02 14.72
N LEU A 175 -6.32 -4.68 14.08
CA LEU A 175 -5.67 -5.89 14.59
C LEU A 175 -4.86 -5.65 15.87
N GLY A 176 -4.42 -4.41 16.10
CA GLY A 176 -3.80 -3.97 17.35
C GLY A 176 -4.81 -3.69 18.47
N GLY A 177 -6.11 -3.88 18.20
CA GLY A 177 -7.21 -3.66 19.13
C GLY A 177 -7.67 -2.21 19.27
N PHE A 178 -7.38 -1.35 18.29
CA PHE A 178 -7.85 0.03 18.27
C PHE A 178 -8.74 0.31 17.05
N MET A 179 -9.70 1.22 17.20
CA MET A 179 -10.45 1.73 16.05
C MET A 179 -9.72 2.96 15.47
N PRO A 180 -9.34 2.97 14.16
CA PRO A 180 -8.55 4.05 13.56
C PRO A 180 -9.14 5.46 13.79
N ASP A 181 -10.46 5.58 13.71
CA ASP A 181 -11.22 6.83 13.82
C ASP A 181 -11.64 7.15 15.27
N GLU A 182 -11.33 6.27 16.23
CA GLU A 182 -11.62 6.53 17.63
C GLU A 182 -10.75 7.67 18.15
N ARG A 183 -11.39 8.64 18.78
CA ARG A 183 -10.73 9.77 19.41
C ARG A 183 -10.37 9.42 20.84
N ILE A 184 -9.07 9.37 21.12
CA ILE A 184 -8.55 9.05 22.45
C ILE A 184 -7.56 10.12 22.91
N GLN A 185 -7.44 10.26 24.23
CA GLN A 185 -6.43 11.13 24.82
C GLN A 185 -5.04 10.51 24.67
N SER A 186 -4.01 11.34 24.56
CA SER A 186 -2.61 10.89 24.45
C SER A 186 -2.21 9.93 25.57
N ASP A 187 -2.60 10.22 26.82
CA ASP A 187 -2.33 9.31 27.93
C ASP A 187 -3.12 8.00 27.79
N GLY A 188 -4.39 8.10 27.41
CA GLY A 188 -5.24 6.95 27.13
C GLY A 188 -4.65 6.02 26.06
N PHE A 189 -4.05 6.58 25.01
CA PHE A 189 -3.39 5.80 23.95
C PHE A 189 -2.14 5.07 24.42
N LEU A 190 -1.29 5.74 25.21
CA LEU A 190 -0.04 5.17 25.70
C LEU A 190 -0.28 4.05 26.73
N TRP A 191 -1.35 4.18 27.52
CA TRP A 191 -1.67 3.26 28.61
C TRP A 191 -2.82 2.29 28.30
N HIS A 192 -3.34 2.31 27.08
CA HIS A 192 -4.44 1.44 26.68
C HIS A 192 -4.03 -0.03 26.83
N ARG A 193 -4.83 -0.79 27.58
CA ARG A 193 -4.77 -2.25 27.62
C ARG A 193 -6.07 -2.78 27.08
N VAL A 194 -6.01 -3.42 25.91
CA VAL A 194 -7.16 -4.17 25.39
C VAL A 194 -7.35 -5.41 26.27
N PRO A 195 -8.53 -5.61 26.87
CA PRO A 195 -8.82 -6.87 27.54
C PRO A 195 -8.68 -8.02 26.54
N LYS A 196 -7.86 -9.03 26.87
CA LYS A 196 -7.51 -10.15 25.98
C LYS A 196 -8.72 -10.87 25.33
N ALA A 197 -9.90 -10.77 25.94
CA ALA A 197 -11.13 -11.41 25.48
C ALA A 197 -11.67 -10.80 24.17
N ASP A 198 -11.46 -9.51 23.92
CA ASP A 198 -12.06 -8.82 22.75
C ASP A 198 -11.24 -9.04 21.46
N LEU A 199 -9.94 -9.33 21.59
CA LEU A 199 -9.04 -9.59 20.46
C LEU A 199 -9.37 -10.89 19.70
N ALA A 200 -9.94 -11.89 20.39
CA ALA A 200 -10.30 -13.17 19.79
C ALA A 200 -11.48 -13.05 18.81
N ALA A 201 -12.36 -12.06 19.02
CA ALA A 201 -13.50 -11.80 18.14
C ALA A 201 -13.14 -11.04 16.86
N THR A 202 -11.97 -10.39 16.83
CA THR A 202 -11.47 -9.59 15.70
C THR A 202 -10.36 -10.28 14.90
N ALA A 203 -10.07 -11.55 15.21
CA ALA A 203 -9.08 -12.32 14.47
C ALA A 203 -9.45 -12.38 12.98
N PRO A 204 -8.58 -11.93 12.07
CA PRO A 204 -8.87 -11.91 10.65
C PRO A 204 -8.94 -13.35 10.13
N TRP A 205 -9.70 -13.58 9.06
CA TRP A 205 -9.94 -14.91 8.47
C TRP A 205 -8.65 -15.69 8.12
N TRP A 206 -7.52 -15.00 7.92
CA TRP A 206 -6.22 -15.61 7.65
C TRP A 206 -5.44 -16.02 8.91
N ALA A 207 -5.92 -15.65 10.12
CA ALA A 207 -5.32 -16.01 11.40
C ALA A 207 -6.00 -17.23 12.07
N ALA A 208 -6.92 -17.90 11.38
CA ALA A 208 -7.41 -19.19 11.83
C ALA A 208 -6.21 -20.18 11.86
N PRO A 209 -5.99 -20.91 12.97
CA PRO A 209 -5.00 -21.98 12.97
C PRO A 209 -5.37 -22.97 11.85
N ASP A 210 -4.35 -23.43 11.10
CA ASP A 210 -4.49 -24.40 10.01
C ASP A 210 -5.22 -25.71 10.42
N ASP A 211 -5.37 -25.93 11.73
CA ASP A 211 -6.09 -27.04 12.34
C ASP A 211 -7.62 -27.06 12.07
N ALA A 212 -8.19 -26.04 11.40
CA ALA A 212 -9.62 -26.00 11.04
C ALA A 212 -9.94 -26.60 9.65
N LEU A 213 -8.94 -26.93 8.84
CA LEU A 213 -9.12 -27.80 7.68
C LEU A 213 -8.96 -29.24 8.15
N GLY A 214 -10.09 -29.83 8.53
CA GLY A 214 -10.19 -31.23 8.91
C GLY A 214 -9.42 -32.11 7.92
N ASP A 215 -8.60 -32.98 8.49
CA ASP A 215 -7.86 -34.05 7.85
C ASP A 215 -8.82 -34.94 7.03
N ALA A 216 -9.10 -34.52 5.80
CA ALA A 216 -9.72 -35.36 4.79
C ALA A 216 -8.65 -36.36 4.36
N GLY A 217 -8.63 -37.49 5.05
CA GLY A 217 -7.72 -38.59 4.78
C GLY A 217 -7.74 -38.98 3.30
N PRO A 218 -6.64 -39.54 2.79
CA PRO A 218 -6.52 -39.86 1.38
C PRO A 218 -7.55 -40.93 0.99
N GLU A 219 -8.52 -40.55 0.15
CA GLU A 219 -9.39 -41.49 -0.55
C GLU A 219 -8.52 -42.42 -1.39
N THR A 220 -8.47 -43.69 -1.00
CA THR A 220 -7.87 -44.77 -1.77
C THR A 220 -8.70 -44.98 -3.03
N HIS A 221 -8.22 -44.48 -4.17
CA HIS A 221 -8.73 -44.85 -5.49
C HIS A 221 -8.45 -46.33 -5.76
N GLU A 222 -9.44 -47.19 -5.53
CA GLU A 222 -9.46 -48.55 -6.06
C GLU A 222 -9.66 -48.50 -7.58
N HIS A 223 -8.67 -49.00 -8.32
CA HIS A 223 -8.78 -49.22 -9.76
C HIS A 223 -9.74 -50.39 -10.04
N PRO A 224 -10.70 -50.27 -10.97
CA PRO A 224 -11.56 -51.38 -11.35
C PRO A 224 -10.76 -52.43 -12.14
N VAL A 225 -10.74 -53.66 -11.60
CA VAL A 225 -10.20 -54.87 -12.25
C VAL A 225 -11.05 -55.18 -13.50
N LYS A 226 -10.37 -55.27 -14.64
CA LYS A 226 -10.98 -55.60 -15.94
C LYS A 226 -11.28 -57.11 -16.00
N PRO A 227 -12.48 -57.56 -16.42
CA PRO A 227 -12.79 -58.99 -16.53
C PRO A 227 -12.02 -59.65 -17.70
N PRO A 228 -11.73 -60.97 -17.61
CA PRO A 228 -11.02 -61.70 -18.64
C PRO A 228 -11.89 -61.87 -19.89
N GLN A 229 -11.27 -61.74 -21.07
CA GLN A 229 -11.94 -62.04 -22.34
C GLN A 229 -11.92 -63.56 -22.60
N PRO A 230 -13.01 -64.14 -23.11
CA PRO A 230 -13.04 -65.53 -23.56
C PRO A 230 -12.33 -65.70 -24.91
N GLU A 231 -11.74 -66.89 -25.09
CA GLU A 231 -10.96 -67.36 -26.25
C GLU A 231 -11.77 -67.47 -27.55
#